data_AF-A0A075VEB2-F1
#
_entry.id   AF-A0A075VEB2-F1
#
_cell.length_a   1.000
_cell.length_b   1.000
_cell.length_c   1.000
_cell.angle_alpha   90.00
_cell.angle_beta   90.00
_cell.angle_gamma   90.00
#
_symmetry.space_group_name_H-M   'P 1'
#
loop_
_entity.id
_entity.type
_entity.pdbx_description
1 polymer ?
#
loop_
_entity_poly.entity_id
_entity_poly.type
_entity_poly.pdbx_seq_one_letter_code
_entity_poly.pdbx_strand_id
1 'polypeptide(L)' 'MERLEGRHAAVVDLARYFEYEHLPNRLRAVSKAVHDLAQDMIDHLPDCPMLTRGLGSLLSAKDSFVRAALDAPAADGD' A
#
# COMPACT_ATOMS: atom_id res chain seq x y z
N MET A 1 1.90 -1.78 -8.62
CA MET A 1 3.14 -1.03 -8.30
C MET A 1 3.94 -0.95 -9.59
N GLU A 2 4.35 0.24 -9.98
CA GLU A 2 5.09 0.51 -11.21
C GLU A 2 6.59 0.66 -10.93
N ARG A 3 7.44 0.36 -11.93
CA ARG A 3 8.90 0.66 -11.93
C ARG A 3 9.68 0.22 -10.67
N LEU A 4 9.72 -1.08 -10.43
CA LEU A 4 10.57 -1.69 -9.39
C LEU A 4 11.97 -2.13 -9.88
N GLU A 5 12.27 -1.94 -11.17
CA GLU A 5 13.54 -2.32 -11.78
C GLU A 5 14.72 -1.57 -11.13
N GLY A 6 15.75 -2.31 -10.74
CA GLY A 6 16.94 -1.74 -10.09
C GLY A 6 16.75 -1.34 -8.63
N ARG A 7 15.56 -1.53 -8.04
CA ARG A 7 15.33 -1.31 -6.61
C ARG A 7 15.90 -2.44 -5.76
N HIS A 8 16.23 -2.10 -4.52
CA HIS A 8 16.66 -3.04 -3.50
C HIS A 8 15.57 -4.08 -3.22
N ALA A 9 15.96 -5.35 -3.03
CA ALA A 9 15.04 -6.48 -2.84
C ALA A 9 13.99 -6.24 -1.74
N ALA A 10 14.40 -5.64 -0.61
CA ALA A 10 13.47 -5.31 0.48
C ALA A 10 12.33 -4.36 0.07
N VAL A 11 12.58 -3.43 -0.86
CA VAL A 11 11.54 -2.53 -1.39
C VAL A 11 10.61 -3.31 -2.31
N VAL A 12 11.16 -4.15 -3.18
CA VAL A 12 10.39 -5.03 -4.08
C VAL A 12 9.47 -5.96 -3.29
N ASP A 13 9.99 -6.56 -2.22
CA ASP A 13 9.25 -7.47 -1.35
C ASP A 13 8.09 -6.77 -0.61
N LEU A 14 8.28 -5.51 -0.21
CA LEU A 14 7.22 -4.71 0.42
C LEU A 14 6.18 -4.23 -0.60
N ALA A 15 6.61 -3.83 -1.80
CA ALA A 15 5.76 -3.26 -2.83
C ALA A 15 4.54 -4.15 -3.16
N ARG A 16 4.72 -5.47 -3.22
CA ARG A 16 3.63 -6.43 -3.51
C ARG A 16 2.46 -6.35 -2.53
N TYR A 17 2.69 -5.95 -1.28
CA TYR A 17 1.65 -5.85 -0.27
C TYR A 17 0.81 -4.57 -0.41
N PHE A 18 1.24 -3.62 -1.23
CA PHE A 18 0.47 -2.43 -1.55
C PHE A 18 -0.53 -2.63 -2.68
N GLU A 19 -0.53 -3.78 -3.36
CA GLU A 19 -1.57 -4.11 -4.33
C GLU A 19 -2.96 -4.09 -3.69
N TYR A 20 -3.94 -3.64 -4.47
CA TYR A 20 -5.27 -3.34 -3.95
C TYR A 20 -6.41 -3.77 -4.89
N GLU A 21 -6.11 -4.09 -6.14
CA GLU A 21 -7.12 -4.48 -7.15
C GLU A 21 -7.85 -5.77 -6.80
N HIS A 22 -7.21 -6.67 -6.04
CA HIS A 22 -7.81 -7.93 -5.59
C HIS A 22 -8.86 -7.73 -4.48
N LEU A 23 -8.97 -6.53 -3.92
CA LEU A 23 -9.93 -6.24 -2.85
C LEU A 23 -11.33 -5.92 -3.41
N PRO A 24 -12.39 -6.21 -2.62
CA PRO A 24 -13.74 -5.71 -2.88
C PRO A 24 -13.76 -4.18 -3.03
N ASN A 25 -14.73 -3.66 -3.77
CA ASN A 25 -14.77 -2.26 -4.19
C ASN A 25 -14.67 -1.29 -3.00
N ARG A 26 -15.36 -1.62 -1.90
CA ARG A 26 -15.36 -0.79 -0.68
C ARG A 26 -13.97 -0.68 -0.03
N LEU A 27 -13.19 -1.76 -0.01
CA LEU A 27 -11.86 -1.80 0.61
C LEU A 27 -10.79 -1.27 -0.34
N ARG A 28 -11.03 -1.39 -1.64
CA ARG A 28 -10.16 -0.91 -2.71
C ARG A 28 -9.88 0.58 -2.59
N ALA A 29 -10.89 1.40 -2.29
CA ALA A 29 -10.74 2.85 -2.16
C ALA A 29 -9.75 3.26 -1.06
N VAL A 30 -9.87 2.66 0.13
CA VAL A 30 -8.98 2.92 1.27
C VAL A 30 -7.56 2.42 0.97
N SER A 31 -7.47 1.21 0.44
CA SER A 31 -6.19 0.58 0.09
C SER A 31 -5.47 1.35 -1.04
N LYS A 32 -6.21 1.92 -2.00
CA LYS A 32 -5.66 2.71 -3.11
C LYS A 32 -4.91 3.95 -2.63
N ALA A 33 -5.47 4.70 -1.68
CA ALA A 33 -4.81 5.90 -1.16
C ALA A 33 -3.42 5.58 -0.57
N VAL A 34 -3.30 4.41 0.07
CA VAL A 34 -2.03 3.96 0.63
C VAL A 34 -1.09 3.40 -0.44
N HIS A 35 -1.64 2.73 -1.47
CA HIS A 35 -0.89 2.29 -2.64
C HIS A 35 -0.23 3.46 -3.36
N ASP A 36 -1.00 4.50 -3.69
CA ASP A 36 -0.51 5.67 -4.42
C ASP A 36 0.63 6.35 -3.65
N LEU A 37 0.47 6.52 -2.32
CA LEU A 37 1.53 7.08 -1.49
C LEU A 37 2.78 6.19 -1.43
N ALA A 38 2.61 4.87 -1.33
CA ALA A 38 3.74 3.94 -1.35
C ALA A 38 4.51 4.01 -2.68
N GLN A 39 3.78 4.10 -3.79
CA GLN A 39 4.35 4.27 -5.13
C GLN A 39 5.14 5.59 -5.21
N ASP A 40 4.57 6.70 -4.79
CA ASP A 40 5.25 8.01 -4.77
C ASP A 40 6.55 7.96 -3.96
N MET A 41 6.54 7.31 -2.79
CA MET A 41 7.74 7.18 -1.96
C MET A 41 8.82 6.33 -2.63
N ILE A 42 8.44 5.27 -3.35
CA ILE A 42 9.38 4.42 -4.09
C ILE A 42 9.97 5.18 -5.28
N ASP A 43 9.15 5.92 -6.02
CA ASP A 43 9.58 6.64 -7.22
C ASP A 43 10.50 7.82 -6.91
N HIS A 44 10.26 8.53 -5.80
CA HIS A 44 10.94 9.79 -5.51
C HIS A 44 12.09 9.67 -4.50
N LEU A 45 12.21 8.57 -3.75
CA LEU A 45 13.23 8.40 -2.73
C LEU A 45 14.27 7.32 -3.08
N PRO A 46 15.55 7.52 -2.70
CA PRO A 46 16.58 6.52 -2.89
C PRO A 46 16.37 5.30 -1.98
N ASP A 47 16.90 4.17 -2.39
CA ASP A 47 16.96 2.97 -1.54
C ASP A 47 17.86 3.23 -0.34
N CYS A 48 17.25 3.24 0.84
CA CYS A 48 17.93 3.38 2.12
C CYS A 48 17.11 2.74 3.24
N PRO A 49 17.70 2.49 4.41
CA PRO A 49 16.98 1.90 5.54
C PRO A 49 15.72 2.68 5.96
N MET A 50 15.70 4.00 5.76
CA MET A 50 14.54 4.84 6.10
C MET A 50 13.37 4.65 5.13
N LEU A 51 13.62 4.44 3.84
CA LEU A 51 12.56 4.09 2.90
C LEU A 51 11.89 2.78 3.30
N THR A 52 12.68 1.72 3.53
CA THR A 52 12.14 0.40 3.93
C THR A 52 11.36 0.48 5.24
N ARG A 53 11.87 1.24 6.23
CA ARG A 53 11.16 1.46 7.50
C ARG A 53 9.84 2.20 7.28
N GLY A 54 9.84 3.26 6.48
CA GLY A 54 8.65 4.04 6.13
C GLY A 54 7.60 3.18 5.44
N LEU A 55 7.99 2.39 4.44
CA LEU A 55 7.12 1.45 3.75
C LEU A 55 6.54 0.40 4.71
N GLY A 56 7.32 -0.13 5.65
CA GLY A 56 6.82 -1.07 6.66
C GLY A 56 5.79 -0.44 7.61
N SER A 57 6.00 0.82 8.03
CA SER A 57 5.02 1.57 8.83
C SER A 57 3.76 1.86 8.02
N LEU A 58 3.91 2.20 6.74
CA LEU A 58 2.78 2.47 5.85
C LEU A 58 1.96 1.20 5.57
N LEU A 59 2.59 0.05 5.44
CA LEU A 59 1.90 -1.24 5.32
C LEU A 59 1.08 -1.54 6.58
N SER A 60 1.65 -1.34 7.77
CA SER A 60 0.91 -1.49 9.04
C SER A 60 -0.30 -0.54 9.12
N ALA A 61 -0.15 0.68 8.61
CA ALA A 61 -1.24 1.65 8.54
C ALA A 61 -2.33 1.18 7.55
N LYS A 62 -1.95 0.70 6.35
CA LYS A 62 -2.88 0.12 5.37
C LYS A 62 -3.74 -0.97 6.01
N ASP A 63 -3.11 -1.95 6.66
CA ASP A 63 -3.82 -3.05 7.29
C ASP A 63 -4.80 -2.58 8.37
N SER A 64 -4.41 -1.55 9.13
CA SER A 64 -5.27 -0.97 10.17
C SER A 64 -6.48 -0.24 9.56
N PHE A 65 -6.27 0.53 8.49
CA PHE A 65 -7.35 1.25 7.80
C PHE A 65 -8.30 0.30 7.07
N VAL A 66 -7.78 -0.74 6.41
CA VAL A 66 -8.61 -1.75 5.75
C VAL A 66 -9.47 -2.50 6.77
N ARG A 67 -8.92 -2.85 7.95
CA ARG A 67 -9.72 -3.45 9.03
C ARG A 67 -10.80 -2.51 9.54
N ALA A 68 -10.48 -1.23 9.76
CA ALA A 68 -11.48 -0.24 10.17
C ALA A 68 -12.59 -0.06 9.13
N ALA A 69 -12.27 -0.18 7.83
CA ALA A 69 -13.26 -0.12 6.75
C ALA A 69 -14.19 -1.34 6.71
N LEU A 70 -13.89 -2.43 7.41
CA LEU A 70 -14.82 -3.54 7.58
C LEU A 70 -15.99 -3.19 8.51
N ASP A 71 -15.77 -2.26 9.44
CA ASP A 71 -16.78 -1.82 10.41
C ASP A 71 -17.66 -0.68 9.86
N ALA A 72 -17.27 -0.08 8.72
CA ALA A 72 -18.09 0.89 8.03
C ALA A 72 -19.32 0.21 7.40
N PRO A 73 -20.51 0.84 7.45
CA PRO A 73 -21.70 0.29 6.81
C PRO A 73 -21.42 0.08 5.32
N ALA A 74 -21.70 -1.14 4.82
CA ALA A 74 -21.54 -1.44 3.41
C ALA A 74 -22.42 -0.47 2.60
N ALA A 75 -21.81 0.23 1.64
CA ALA A 75 -22.59 0.89 0.60
C ALA A 75 -23.28 -0.21 -0.22
N ASP A 76 -24.56 -0.03 -0.53
CA ASP A 76 -25.36 -1.01 -1.27
C ASP A 76 -24.64 -1.49 -2.54
N GLY A 77 -24.37 -2.79 -2.65
CA GLY A 77 -23.87 -3.43 -3.88
C GLY A 77 -22.43 -3.99 -3.87
N ASP A 78 -21.84 -4.32 -2.72
CA ASP A 78 -20.62 -5.15 -2.62
C ASP A 78 -20.93 -6.66 -2.67
#